data_AF-A0A0F8YKL6-F1
#
_entry.id   AF-A0A0F8YKL6-F1
#
_cell.length_a   1.000
_cell.length_b   1.000
_cell.length_c   1.000
_cell.angle_alpha   90.00
_cell.angle_beta   90.00
_cell.angle_gamma   90.00
#
_symmetry.space_group_name_H-M   'P 1'
#
loop_
_entity.id
_entity.type
_entity.pdbx_description
1 polymer ?
#
loop_
_entity_poly.entity_id
_entity_poly.type
_entity_poly.pdbx_seq_one_letter_code
_entity_poly.pdbx_strand_id
1 'polypeptide(L)'
;ELRNYVLANARELISIRKNKVSEKYELSIPKKLPKFFSDIFELEQSHLQFFKEEEIKTPLNLGKIRSGSKVLDINVRVDAAEVLKHHILIPAATGRGKSNLVKTILYDLLDNDKCGKLIFDPHNEYYGCITQKGLRDHPKSPEFLEYYTIRGTSGAHDLKFNMNLINPAHVMGSINLTEAQKQAIVVFYRQDRKNWIQKIYEDHNLDDLKKIGVQLQTIEVLRRKLGLLLSLYQEDDGTLTENGIYSSSGYEQTTHAIIKSLSDGKTVIIDTSLLEGAEEIFIASIIVEGVFKEYKKLKFQDKLQDRPVISIVIEEAPRVIGKKVLESIDNVFGKIAREGRKFQIGLIAITQLPSIIDREILANMNTKIILGNEMGPERRAIIDSAAHE
;
A
#
# COMPACT_ATOMS: atom_id res chain seq x y z
N GLU A 1 -42.94 -43.36 7.27
CA GLU A 1 -42.71 -41.97 6.84
C GLU A 1 -41.32 -41.85 6.23
N LEU A 2 -41.22 -41.34 5.00
CA LEU A 2 -39.94 -40.98 4.39
C LEU A 2 -39.41 -39.71 5.06
N ARG A 3 -38.31 -39.80 5.80
CA ARG A 3 -37.61 -38.63 6.34
C ARG A 3 -36.57 -38.18 5.32
N ASN A 4 -36.71 -36.96 4.83
CA ASN A 4 -35.70 -36.32 3.98
C ASN A 4 -34.57 -35.81 4.88
N TYR A 5 -33.38 -36.39 4.72
CA TYR A 5 -32.17 -35.90 5.37
C TYR A 5 -31.39 -35.00 4.43
N VAL A 6 -31.15 -33.76 4.82
CA VAL A 6 -30.21 -32.86 4.13
C VAL A 6 -28.84 -33.07 4.75
N LEU A 7 -27.91 -33.62 3.97
CA LEU A 7 -26.50 -33.72 4.35
C LEU A 7 -25.86 -32.32 4.19
N ALA A 8 -25.52 -31.69 5.31
CA ALA A 8 -24.73 -30.46 5.32
C ALA A 8 -23.30 -30.78 5.75
N ASN A 9 -22.31 -30.32 4.98
CA ASN A 9 -20.89 -30.45 5.33
C ASN A 9 -20.44 -29.16 6.03
N ALA A 10 -20.30 -29.20 7.35
CA ALA A 10 -19.75 -28.10 8.14
C ALA A 10 -18.23 -28.22 8.18
N ARG A 11 -17.51 -27.22 7.63
CA ARG A 11 -16.03 -27.26 7.57
C ARG A 11 -15.38 -26.70 8.82
N GLU A 12 -15.83 -25.54 9.27
CA GLU A 12 -15.30 -24.87 10.45
C GLU A 12 -16.45 -24.46 11.35
N LEU A 13 -16.32 -24.76 12.64
CA LEU A 13 -17.30 -24.41 13.65
C LEU A 13 -16.60 -23.58 14.72
N ILE A 14 -17.30 -22.60 15.28
CA ILE A 14 -16.86 -21.83 16.43
C ILE A 14 -17.87 -22.08 17.55
N SER A 15 -17.38 -22.40 18.75
CA SER A 15 -18.20 -22.48 19.95
C SER A 15 -18.20 -21.11 20.62
N ILE A 16 -19.39 -20.54 20.76
CA ILE A 16 -19.63 -19.27 21.44
C ILE A 16 -20.30 -19.56 22.77
N ARG A 17 -19.71 -19.09 23.87
CA ARG A 17 -20.27 -19.27 25.22
C ARG A 17 -20.32 -17.94 25.94
N LYS A 18 -21.47 -17.58 26.53
CA LYS A 18 -21.56 -16.45 27.43
C LYS A 18 -21.10 -16.88 28.83
N ASN A 19 -20.03 -16.28 29.33
CA ASN A 19 -19.57 -16.48 30.70
C ASN A 19 -20.62 -15.91 31.66
N LYS A 20 -21.10 -16.73 32.61
CA LYS A 20 -22.20 -16.34 33.51
C LYS A 20 -21.80 -15.31 34.57
N VAL A 21 -20.50 -15.15 34.84
CA VAL A 21 -19.98 -14.24 35.87
C VAL A 21 -19.57 -12.92 35.25
N SER A 22 -18.79 -12.96 34.17
CA SER A 22 -18.30 -11.74 33.50
C SER A 22 -19.28 -11.18 32.45
N GLU A 23 -20.33 -11.93 32.13
CA GLU A 23 -21.27 -11.69 31.03
C GLU A 23 -20.63 -11.58 29.62
N LYS A 24 -19.32 -11.86 29.50
CA LYS A 24 -18.59 -11.80 28.24
C LYS A 24 -18.78 -13.06 27.41
N TYR A 25 -18.77 -12.90 26.09
CA TYR A 25 -18.71 -14.02 25.16
C TYR A 25 -17.28 -14.55 25.03
N GLU A 26 -17.13 -15.87 25.14
CA GLU A 26 -15.91 -16.64 24.95
C GLU A 26 -16.05 -17.44 23.64
N LEU A 27 -15.07 -17.27 22.75
CA LEU A 27 -15.00 -17.93 21.45
C LEU A 27 -13.93 -19.03 21.53
N SER A 28 -14.26 -20.23 21.06
CA SER A 28 -13.32 -21.35 21.06
C SER A 28 -13.59 -22.34 19.92
N ILE A 29 -12.55 -23.07 19.50
CA ILE A 29 -12.72 -24.18 18.57
C ILE A 29 -13.49 -25.30 19.30
N PRO A 30 -14.60 -25.81 18.74
CA PRO A 30 -15.36 -26.91 19.35
C PRO A 30 -14.51 -28.16 19.49
N LYS A 31 -14.39 -28.67 20.73
CA LYS A 31 -13.67 -29.92 21.03
C LYS A 31 -14.52 -31.18 20.80
N LYS A 32 -15.80 -31.01 20.45
CA LYS A 32 -16.76 -32.10 20.23
C LYS A 32 -17.62 -31.75 19.02
N LEU A 33 -17.94 -32.75 18.23
CA LEU A 33 -18.91 -32.61 17.15
C LEU A 33 -20.31 -32.33 17.73
N PRO A 34 -21.17 -31.62 16.98
CA PRO A 34 -22.59 -31.55 17.29
C PRO A 34 -23.17 -32.95 17.46
N LYS A 35 -24.12 -33.12 18.39
CA LYS A 35 -24.80 -34.40 18.59
C LYS A 35 -25.65 -34.73 17.36
N PHE A 36 -25.89 -36.01 17.13
CA PHE A 36 -26.87 -36.42 16.13
C PHE A 36 -28.24 -35.83 16.48
N PHE A 37 -28.96 -35.34 15.47
CA PHE A 37 -30.21 -34.59 15.62
C PHE A 37 -30.09 -33.29 16.44
N SER A 38 -28.93 -32.62 16.43
CA SER A 38 -28.85 -31.25 16.96
C SER A 38 -29.73 -30.31 16.15
N ASP A 39 -30.43 -29.40 16.83
CA ASP A 39 -31.21 -28.38 16.17
C ASP A 39 -30.32 -27.43 15.37
N ILE A 40 -30.81 -27.01 14.21
CA ILE A 40 -30.19 -26.04 13.32
C ILE A 40 -31.18 -24.90 13.14
N PHE A 41 -30.74 -23.67 13.39
CA PHE A 41 -31.56 -22.47 13.31
C PHE A 41 -31.01 -21.50 12.28
N GLU A 42 -31.88 -20.65 11.72
CA GLU A 42 -31.43 -19.49 10.95
C GLU A 42 -30.65 -18.51 11.85
N LEU A 43 -29.68 -17.82 11.25
CA LEU A 43 -28.93 -16.79 11.96
C LEU A 43 -29.78 -15.53 12.17
N GLU A 44 -29.96 -15.14 13.42
CA GLU A 44 -30.61 -13.90 13.83
C GLU A 44 -29.59 -12.91 14.43
N GLN A 45 -29.95 -11.63 14.50
CA GLN A 45 -29.10 -10.59 15.07
C GLN A 45 -28.76 -10.82 16.55
N SER A 46 -29.70 -11.40 17.31
CA SER A 46 -29.51 -11.77 18.72
C SER A 46 -28.35 -12.76 18.93
N HIS A 47 -28.05 -13.60 17.95
CA HIS A 47 -26.94 -14.57 18.00
C HIS A 47 -25.56 -13.92 17.84
N LEU A 48 -25.51 -12.67 17.39
CA LEU A 48 -24.29 -11.97 17.01
C LEU A 48 -23.83 -10.94 18.07
N GLN A 49 -24.42 -10.98 19.26
CA GLN A 49 -24.06 -10.13 20.41
C GLN A 49 -22.60 -10.28 20.89
N PHE A 50 -21.87 -11.26 20.37
CA PHE A 50 -20.44 -11.44 20.64
C PHE A 50 -19.54 -10.50 19.83
N PHE A 51 -20.06 -9.79 18.83
CA PHE A 51 -19.34 -8.67 18.23
C PHE A 51 -19.28 -7.52 19.24
N LYS A 52 -18.08 -7.26 19.75
CA LYS A 52 -17.83 -6.31 20.82
C LYS A 52 -17.43 -4.95 20.26
N GLU A 53 -18.37 -4.25 19.66
CA GLU A 53 -18.08 -2.96 19.02
C GLU A 53 -17.50 -1.94 20.01
N GLU A 54 -17.95 -1.97 21.27
CA GLU A 54 -17.49 -1.08 22.33
C GLU A 54 -16.01 -1.28 22.73
N GLU A 55 -15.40 -2.43 22.40
CA GLU A 55 -13.98 -2.68 22.68
C GLU A 55 -13.06 -2.12 21.56
N ILE A 56 -13.62 -1.63 20.45
CA ILE A 56 -12.87 -1.15 19.28
C ILE A 56 -12.59 0.36 19.42
N LYS A 57 -11.31 0.74 19.56
CA LYS A 57 -10.92 2.14 19.77
C LYS A 57 -11.03 2.96 18.49
N THR A 58 -10.66 2.37 17.37
CA THR A 58 -10.61 3.04 16.07
C THR A 58 -11.43 2.22 15.08
N PRO A 59 -12.76 2.33 15.08
CA PRO A 59 -13.60 1.44 14.28
C PRO A 59 -13.44 1.68 12.78
N LEU A 60 -13.17 0.60 12.04
CA LEU A 60 -13.31 0.51 10.59
C LEU A 60 -14.52 -0.37 10.29
N ASN A 61 -15.50 0.16 9.57
CA ASN A 61 -16.68 -0.58 9.14
C ASN A 61 -16.40 -1.37 7.84
N LEU A 62 -16.56 -2.68 7.89
CA LEU A 62 -16.39 -3.58 6.73
C LEU A 62 -17.72 -3.93 6.05
N GLY A 63 -18.85 -3.51 6.63
CA GLY A 63 -20.18 -3.74 6.09
C GLY A 63 -21.06 -4.59 7.01
N LYS A 64 -22.16 -5.11 6.47
CA LYS A 64 -23.17 -5.86 7.22
C LYS A 64 -23.10 -7.35 6.97
N ILE A 65 -23.54 -8.14 7.96
CA ILE A 65 -23.63 -9.60 7.84
C ILE A 65 -24.80 -9.98 6.92
N ARG A 66 -24.55 -10.94 6.03
CA ARG A 66 -25.56 -11.52 5.15
C ARG A 66 -25.78 -12.99 5.51
N SER A 67 -27.04 -13.36 5.74
CA SER A 67 -27.48 -14.74 5.94
C SER A 67 -28.42 -15.14 4.79
N GLY A 68 -27.91 -15.96 3.86
CA GLY A 68 -28.64 -16.31 2.63
C GLY A 68 -28.94 -15.06 1.79
N SER A 69 -30.22 -14.71 1.65
CA SER A 69 -30.68 -13.49 0.96
C SER A 69 -30.93 -12.30 1.89
N LYS A 70 -30.96 -12.51 3.21
CA LYS A 70 -31.24 -11.47 4.21
C LYS A 70 -29.96 -10.76 4.63
N VAL A 71 -30.01 -9.44 4.72
CA VAL A 71 -28.97 -8.62 5.36
C VAL A 71 -29.39 -8.37 6.80
N LEU A 72 -28.56 -8.76 7.76
CA LEU A 72 -28.77 -8.50 9.18
C LEU A 72 -28.27 -7.10 9.51
N ASP A 73 -29.01 -6.36 10.34
CA ASP A 73 -28.67 -4.97 10.70
C ASP A 73 -27.60 -4.90 11.79
N ILE A 74 -26.45 -5.51 11.51
CA ILE A 74 -25.27 -5.52 12.38
C ILE A 74 -24.04 -5.20 11.54
N ASN A 75 -23.23 -4.26 12.00
CA ASN A 75 -22.00 -3.88 11.33
C ASN A 75 -20.87 -4.81 11.78
N VAL A 76 -20.01 -5.17 10.83
CA VAL A 76 -18.75 -5.86 11.12
C VAL A 76 -17.68 -4.79 11.19
N ARG A 77 -17.16 -4.57 12.38
CA ARG A 77 -16.11 -3.58 12.65
C ARG A 77 -14.84 -4.25 13.11
N VAL A 78 -13.71 -3.66 12.72
CA VAL A 78 -12.37 -4.04 13.19
C VAL A 78 -11.63 -2.79 13.68
N ASP A 79 -10.61 -2.96 14.50
CA ASP A 79 -9.76 -1.82 14.89
C ASP A 79 -8.83 -1.44 13.74
N ALA A 80 -9.05 -0.27 13.14
CA ALA A 80 -8.34 0.24 11.99
C ALA A 80 -6.83 0.37 12.26
N ALA A 81 -6.45 0.95 13.41
CA ALA A 81 -5.04 1.15 13.74
C ALA A 81 -4.32 -0.20 13.89
N GLU A 82 -5.00 -1.20 14.44
CA GLU A 82 -4.47 -2.57 14.49
C GLU A 82 -4.40 -3.23 13.11
N VAL A 83 -5.47 -3.27 12.30
CA VAL A 83 -5.43 -4.00 11.03
C VAL A 83 -4.51 -3.33 9.99
N LEU A 84 -4.49 -2.00 9.95
CA LEU A 84 -3.72 -1.26 8.95
C LEU A 84 -2.22 -1.44 9.16
N LYS A 85 -1.71 -1.44 10.41
CA LYS A 85 -0.27 -1.63 10.68
C LYS A 85 0.22 -3.07 10.43
N HIS A 86 -0.68 -4.05 10.32
CA HIS A 86 -0.37 -5.46 10.11
C HIS A 86 -0.52 -5.91 8.64
N HIS A 87 -0.67 -4.96 7.72
CA HIS A 87 -0.96 -5.19 6.31
C HIS A 87 -2.32 -5.87 6.06
N ILE A 88 -3.01 -5.38 5.05
CA ILE A 88 -4.26 -5.92 4.54
C ILE A 88 -4.01 -6.43 3.12
N LEU A 89 -4.40 -7.67 2.84
CA LEU A 89 -4.48 -8.23 1.49
C LEU A 89 -5.93 -8.20 1.02
N ILE A 90 -6.17 -7.67 -0.18
CA ILE A 90 -7.48 -7.68 -0.84
C ILE A 90 -7.36 -8.43 -2.17
N PRO A 91 -7.50 -9.77 -2.19
CA PRO A 91 -7.42 -10.55 -3.41
C PRO A 91 -8.81 -10.70 -4.06
N ALA A 92 -8.93 -10.35 -5.34
CA ALA A 92 -10.13 -10.67 -6.11
C ALA A 92 -9.92 -10.67 -7.62
N ALA A 93 -10.78 -11.38 -8.35
CA ALA A 93 -10.86 -11.27 -9.82
C ALA A 93 -11.37 -9.88 -10.28
N THR A 94 -11.14 -9.54 -11.55
CA THR A 94 -11.71 -8.33 -12.19
C THR A 94 -13.23 -8.26 -12.02
N GLY A 95 -13.76 -7.05 -11.81
CA GLY A 95 -15.21 -6.82 -11.71
C GLY A 95 -15.87 -7.31 -10.42
N ARG A 96 -15.10 -7.77 -9.43
CA ARG A 96 -15.62 -8.25 -8.13
C ARG A 96 -15.73 -7.16 -7.06
N GLY A 97 -15.46 -5.90 -7.39
CA GLY A 97 -15.64 -4.76 -6.50
C GLY A 97 -14.43 -4.37 -5.64
N LYS A 98 -13.20 -4.71 -6.06
CA LYS A 98 -11.95 -4.35 -5.34
C LYS A 98 -11.83 -2.85 -5.07
N SER A 99 -11.77 -2.04 -6.12
CA SER A 99 -11.62 -0.58 -6.00
C SER A 99 -12.78 0.04 -5.23
N ASN A 100 -14.01 -0.48 -5.40
CA ASN A 100 -15.16 -0.03 -4.62
C ASN A 100 -15.00 -0.32 -3.12
N LEU A 101 -14.59 -1.53 -2.75
CA LEU A 101 -14.35 -1.88 -1.35
C LEU A 101 -13.27 -0.97 -0.74
N VAL A 102 -12.15 -0.79 -1.44
CA VAL A 102 -11.05 0.06 -0.98
C VAL A 102 -11.52 1.50 -0.83
N LYS A 103 -12.26 2.03 -1.81
CA LYS A 103 -12.88 3.36 -1.73
C LYS A 103 -13.80 3.48 -0.51
N THR A 104 -14.63 2.48 -0.22
CA THR A 104 -15.49 2.51 0.97
C THR A 104 -14.72 2.47 2.29
N ILE A 105 -13.63 1.69 2.36
CA ILE A 105 -12.73 1.66 3.52
C ILE A 105 -12.08 3.03 3.73
N LEU A 106 -11.54 3.62 2.66
CA LEU A 106 -10.88 4.92 2.71
C LEU A 106 -11.87 6.06 3.01
N TYR A 107 -13.11 5.96 2.53
CA TYR A 107 -14.19 6.91 2.80
C TYR A 107 -14.61 6.86 4.28
N ASP A 108 -14.81 5.67 4.84
CA ASP A 108 -15.14 5.45 6.26
C ASP A 108 -14.02 5.95 7.19
N LEU A 109 -12.77 5.83 6.75
CA LEU A 109 -11.61 6.27 7.52
C LEU A 109 -11.22 7.72 7.26
N LEU A 110 -11.87 8.47 6.36
CA LEU A 110 -11.29 9.70 5.81
C LEU A 110 -10.94 10.71 6.92
N ASP A 111 -11.84 10.93 7.87
CA ASP A 111 -11.72 11.86 8.99
C ASP A 111 -11.09 11.23 10.26
N ASN A 112 -10.55 10.02 10.12
CA ASN A 112 -9.84 9.34 11.19
C ASN A 112 -8.38 9.80 11.29
N ASP A 113 -8.09 10.67 12.25
CA ASP A 113 -6.78 11.25 12.51
C ASP A 113 -5.74 10.25 13.04
N LYS A 114 -6.15 9.05 13.46
CA LYS A 114 -5.24 7.98 13.91
C LYS A 114 -4.66 7.17 12.77
N CYS A 115 -5.08 7.44 11.54
CA CYS A 115 -4.63 6.72 10.36
C CYS A 115 -4.30 7.71 9.23
N GLY A 116 -3.02 7.83 8.87
CA GLY A 116 -2.61 8.47 7.63
C GLY A 116 -2.72 7.48 6.46
N LYS A 117 -3.27 7.92 5.33
CA LYS A 117 -3.57 7.04 4.18
C LYS A 117 -2.87 7.60 2.95
N LEU A 118 -1.96 6.84 2.36
CA LEU A 118 -1.29 7.19 1.12
C LEU A 118 -1.81 6.32 -0.01
N ILE A 119 -2.35 6.93 -1.06
CA ILE A 119 -2.90 6.24 -2.22
C ILE A 119 -2.11 6.64 -3.46
N PHE A 120 -1.59 5.66 -4.19
CA PHE A 120 -1.13 5.83 -5.57
C PHE A 120 -2.28 5.42 -6.49
N ASP A 121 -2.78 6.36 -7.29
CA ASP A 121 -4.00 6.20 -8.08
C ASP A 121 -3.70 6.16 -9.59
N PRO A 122 -3.27 5.00 -10.14
CA PRO A 122 -2.93 4.87 -11.57
C PRO A 122 -4.15 4.93 -12.49
N HIS A 123 -5.36 4.81 -11.95
CA HIS A 123 -6.60 4.76 -12.73
C HIS A 123 -7.52 5.95 -12.46
N ASN A 124 -7.11 6.86 -11.58
CA ASN A 124 -7.91 8.00 -11.12
C ASN A 124 -9.31 7.57 -10.61
N GLU A 125 -9.36 6.47 -9.85
CA GLU A 125 -10.61 5.89 -9.34
C GLU A 125 -10.96 6.39 -7.94
N TYR A 126 -10.00 6.92 -7.18
CA TYR A 126 -10.15 7.20 -5.75
C TYR A 126 -10.57 8.65 -5.47
N TYR A 127 -10.03 9.64 -6.18
CA TYR A 127 -10.35 11.05 -5.93
C TYR A 127 -11.82 11.37 -6.22
N GLY A 128 -12.34 10.85 -7.33
CA GLY A 128 -13.70 11.10 -7.82
C GLY A 128 -13.72 12.03 -9.04
N CYS A 129 -14.70 11.82 -9.91
CA CYS A 129 -14.89 12.59 -11.14
C CYS A 129 -16.37 13.01 -11.28
N ILE A 130 -16.72 13.65 -12.39
CA ILE A 130 -18.10 14.13 -12.60
C ILE A 130 -19.11 12.97 -12.63
N THR A 131 -18.70 11.80 -13.13
CA THR A 131 -19.58 10.64 -13.33
C THR A 131 -19.51 9.62 -12.19
N GLN A 132 -18.51 9.70 -11.32
CA GLN A 132 -18.31 8.74 -10.23
C GLN A 132 -17.89 9.46 -8.95
N LYS A 133 -18.59 9.14 -7.85
CA LYS A 133 -18.22 9.61 -6.53
C LYS A 133 -16.87 9.03 -6.10
N GLY A 134 -16.10 9.84 -5.40
CA GLY A 134 -14.83 9.47 -4.79
C GLY A 134 -14.65 10.11 -3.42
N LEU A 135 -13.41 10.12 -2.94
CA LEU A 135 -13.06 10.64 -1.63
C LEU A 135 -13.25 12.15 -1.52
N ARG A 136 -13.26 12.89 -2.64
CA ARG A 136 -13.55 14.34 -2.64
C ARG A 136 -14.99 14.69 -2.25
N ASP A 137 -15.91 13.72 -2.36
CA ASP A 137 -17.34 13.88 -2.07
C ASP A 137 -17.68 13.61 -0.59
N HIS A 138 -16.67 13.39 0.26
CA HIS A 138 -16.87 13.25 1.70
C HIS A 138 -17.06 14.63 2.35
N PRO A 139 -17.97 14.80 3.32
CA PRO A 139 -18.19 16.09 3.98
C PRO A 139 -16.93 16.71 4.62
N LYS A 140 -15.99 15.85 5.03
CA LYS A 140 -14.71 16.21 5.66
C LYS A 140 -13.51 16.29 4.71
N SER A 141 -13.69 16.11 3.39
CA SER A 141 -12.58 16.18 2.43
C SER A 141 -11.77 17.48 2.50
N PRO A 142 -12.35 18.68 2.66
CA PRO A 142 -11.57 19.91 2.72
C PRO A 142 -10.53 19.97 3.86
N GLU A 143 -10.73 19.17 4.91
CA GLU A 143 -9.87 19.13 6.10
C GLU A 143 -8.87 17.97 6.04
N PHE A 144 -9.32 16.81 5.55
CA PHE A 144 -8.58 15.54 5.65
C PHE A 144 -8.07 14.96 4.33
N LEU A 145 -8.47 15.50 3.17
CA LEU A 145 -8.05 14.99 1.86
C LEU A 145 -7.10 15.98 1.18
N GLU A 146 -5.93 15.47 0.78
CA GLU A 146 -4.99 16.17 -0.08
C GLU A 146 -4.80 15.39 -1.37
N TYR A 147 -4.93 16.07 -2.50
CA TYR A 147 -4.84 15.48 -3.83
C TYR A 147 -3.70 16.13 -4.60
N TYR A 148 -2.72 15.33 -5.00
CA TYR A 148 -1.58 15.78 -5.80
C TYR A 148 -1.73 15.23 -7.22
N THR A 149 -1.67 16.10 -8.22
CA THR A 149 -1.85 15.71 -9.63
C THR A 149 -1.00 16.55 -10.57
N ILE A 150 -0.77 16.02 -11.77
CA ILE A 150 -0.12 16.74 -12.88
C ILE A 150 -1.15 17.37 -13.84
N ARG A 151 -2.44 17.08 -13.67
CA ARG A 151 -3.52 17.47 -14.60
C ARG A 151 -3.99 18.93 -14.45
N GLY A 152 -3.47 19.67 -13.46
CA GLY A 152 -3.94 21.03 -13.15
C GLY A 152 -5.40 21.06 -12.70
N THR A 153 -5.75 20.28 -11.68
CA THR A 153 -7.13 20.22 -11.14
C THR A 153 -7.35 21.32 -10.10
N SER A 154 -8.45 22.07 -10.20
CA SER A 154 -8.78 23.13 -9.23
C SER A 154 -8.88 22.58 -7.81
N GLY A 155 -8.22 23.26 -6.86
CA GLY A 155 -8.14 22.84 -5.45
C GLY A 155 -7.17 21.69 -5.17
N ALA A 156 -6.49 21.16 -6.20
CA ALA A 156 -5.45 20.15 -6.05
C ALA A 156 -4.06 20.80 -5.90
N HIS A 157 -3.13 20.03 -5.35
CA HIS A 157 -1.71 20.38 -5.30
C HIS A 157 -1.00 19.91 -6.58
N ASP A 158 -0.05 20.71 -7.05
CA ASP A 158 0.83 20.30 -8.15
C ASP A 158 1.76 19.18 -7.67
N LEU A 159 1.78 18.07 -8.42
CA LEU A 159 2.73 16.99 -8.18
C LEU A 159 4.07 17.31 -8.85
N LYS A 160 5.02 17.84 -8.07
CA LYS A 160 6.40 18.12 -8.52
C LYS A 160 7.44 17.76 -7.47
N PHE A 161 8.60 17.28 -7.92
CA PHE A 161 9.68 16.79 -7.08
C PHE A 161 11.00 17.48 -7.36
N ASN A 162 11.70 17.82 -6.28
CA ASN A 162 13.07 18.27 -6.38
C ASN A 162 14.04 17.08 -6.58
N MET A 163 14.83 17.11 -7.66
CA MET A 163 15.78 16.05 -7.99
C MET A 163 16.93 15.91 -6.98
N ASN A 164 17.26 16.97 -6.24
CA ASN A 164 18.32 16.95 -5.23
C ASN A 164 17.93 16.12 -4.00
N LEU A 165 16.65 15.74 -3.87
CA LEU A 165 16.16 14.82 -2.85
C LEU A 165 16.20 13.36 -3.31
N ILE A 166 16.50 13.10 -4.59
CA ILE A 166 16.63 11.75 -5.13
C ILE A 166 17.95 11.16 -4.64
N ASN A 167 17.86 9.98 -4.03
CA ASN A 167 19.01 9.20 -3.63
C ASN A 167 19.15 7.93 -4.51
N PRO A 168 20.31 7.24 -4.46
CA PRO A 168 20.55 6.04 -5.24
C PRO A 168 19.51 4.93 -5.06
N ALA A 169 18.99 4.74 -3.84
CA ALA A 169 18.02 3.68 -3.54
C ALA A 169 16.69 3.89 -4.28
N HIS A 170 16.28 5.15 -4.51
CA HIS A 170 15.07 5.43 -5.29
C HIS A 170 15.20 4.89 -6.72
N VAL A 171 16.34 5.18 -7.39
CA VAL A 171 16.58 4.74 -8.78
C VAL A 171 16.79 3.23 -8.83
N MET A 172 17.67 2.69 -7.97
CA MET A 172 17.97 1.26 -7.91
C MET A 172 16.76 0.40 -7.53
N GLY A 173 15.82 0.97 -6.76
CA GLY A 173 14.58 0.32 -6.35
C GLY A 173 13.46 0.37 -7.39
N SER A 174 13.66 1.05 -8.52
CA SER A 174 12.58 1.33 -9.48
C SER A 174 12.87 0.85 -10.90
N ILE A 175 14.15 0.75 -11.27
CA ILE A 175 14.58 0.26 -12.59
C ILE A 175 15.68 -0.80 -12.47
N ASN A 176 15.71 -1.72 -13.43
CA ASN A 176 16.77 -2.73 -13.52
C ASN A 176 18.10 -2.09 -13.94
N LEU A 177 19.15 -2.36 -13.17
CA LEU A 177 20.49 -1.85 -13.39
C LEU A 177 21.52 -2.97 -13.28
N THR A 178 22.58 -2.92 -14.10
CA THR A 178 23.74 -3.80 -13.94
C THR A 178 24.57 -3.38 -12.73
N GLU A 179 25.43 -4.27 -12.22
CA GLU A 179 26.30 -3.92 -11.08
C GLU A 179 27.23 -2.73 -11.38
N ALA A 180 27.76 -2.63 -12.59
CA ALA A 180 28.55 -1.47 -13.03
C ALA A 180 27.74 -0.17 -12.99
N GLN A 181 26.47 -0.21 -13.43
CA GLN A 181 25.56 0.94 -13.38
C GLN A 181 25.25 1.34 -11.93
N LYS A 182 25.01 0.37 -11.04
CA LYS A 182 24.77 0.63 -9.62
C LYS A 182 26.00 1.27 -8.96
N GLN A 183 27.19 0.74 -9.23
CA GLN A 183 28.44 1.30 -8.71
C GLN A 183 28.66 2.73 -9.20
N ALA A 184 28.45 3.00 -10.50
CA ALA A 184 28.58 4.35 -11.05
C ALA A 184 27.62 5.35 -10.38
N ILE A 185 26.35 4.98 -10.18
CA ILE A 185 25.39 5.83 -9.43
C ILE A 185 25.92 6.17 -8.03
N VAL A 186 26.45 5.18 -7.30
CA VAL A 186 27.00 5.41 -5.95
C VAL A 186 28.22 6.32 -5.99
N VAL A 187 29.09 6.17 -6.98
CA VAL A 187 30.28 7.02 -7.16
C VAL A 187 29.86 8.48 -7.39
N PHE A 188 28.98 8.74 -8.36
CA PHE A 188 28.49 10.10 -8.63
C PHE A 188 27.74 10.69 -7.42
N TYR A 189 26.91 9.89 -6.74
CA TYR A 189 26.22 10.33 -5.53
C TYR A 189 27.17 10.75 -4.40
N ARG A 190 28.28 10.04 -4.24
CA ARG A 190 29.29 10.37 -3.21
C ARG A 190 30.05 11.64 -3.53
N GLN A 191 30.28 11.94 -4.81
CA GLN A 191 30.98 13.15 -5.24
C GLN A 191 30.14 14.42 -5.04
N ASP A 192 28.84 14.36 -5.32
CA ASP A 192 27.92 15.47 -5.08
C ASP A 192 26.51 14.96 -4.81
N ARG A 193 26.15 14.85 -3.53
CA ARG A 193 24.85 14.29 -3.14
C ARG A 193 23.65 15.05 -3.69
N LYS A 194 23.78 16.36 -3.94
CA LYS A 194 22.67 17.20 -4.39
C LYS A 194 22.53 17.12 -5.90
N ASN A 195 23.63 17.27 -6.63
CA ASN A 195 23.59 17.39 -8.09
C ASN A 195 24.11 16.15 -8.83
N TRP A 196 24.12 14.97 -8.19
CA TRP A 196 24.73 13.77 -8.77
C TRP A 196 24.10 13.33 -10.09
N ILE A 197 22.81 13.59 -10.29
CA ILE A 197 22.10 13.28 -11.53
C ILE A 197 22.64 14.18 -12.63
N GLN A 198 22.70 15.49 -12.39
CA GLN A 198 23.25 16.48 -13.32
C GLN A 198 24.70 16.15 -13.68
N LYS A 199 25.50 15.77 -12.69
CA LYS A 199 26.88 15.30 -12.92
C LYS A 199 26.99 14.13 -13.87
N ILE A 200 26.02 13.21 -13.92
CA ILE A 200 26.06 12.11 -14.89
C ILE A 200 25.94 12.64 -16.33
N TYR A 201 25.24 13.76 -16.54
CA TYR A 201 25.04 14.38 -17.86
C TYR A 201 26.18 15.33 -18.28
N GLU A 202 26.99 15.82 -17.34
CA GLU A 202 28.19 16.63 -17.64
C GLU A 202 29.18 15.89 -18.54
N ASP A 203 29.97 16.62 -19.33
CA ASP A 203 31.03 16.02 -20.13
C ASP A 203 32.19 15.53 -19.25
N HIS A 204 32.51 14.24 -19.39
CA HIS A 204 33.59 13.60 -18.63
C HIS A 204 34.73 13.22 -19.55
N ASN A 205 35.96 13.60 -19.18
CA ASN A 205 37.14 13.09 -19.86
C ASN A 205 37.43 11.63 -19.44
N LEU A 206 38.05 10.87 -20.34
CA LEU A 206 38.31 9.44 -20.14
C LEU A 206 39.23 9.14 -18.94
N ASP A 207 40.16 10.04 -18.64
CA ASP A 207 41.13 9.83 -17.55
C ASP A 207 40.48 10.01 -16.17
N ASP A 208 39.55 10.94 -16.02
CA ASP A 208 38.79 11.15 -14.79
C ASP A 208 37.81 9.99 -14.55
N LEU A 209 37.17 9.49 -15.62
CA LEU A 209 36.34 8.29 -15.54
C LEU A 209 37.13 7.06 -15.10
N LYS A 210 38.35 6.87 -15.62
CA LYS A 210 39.25 5.79 -15.18
C LYS A 210 39.62 5.93 -13.71
N LYS A 211 39.93 7.14 -13.22
CA LYS A 211 40.29 7.37 -11.80
C LYS A 211 39.16 6.97 -10.85
N ILE A 212 37.91 7.16 -11.26
CA ILE A 212 36.73 6.82 -10.45
C ILE A 212 36.17 5.42 -10.74
N GLY A 213 36.83 4.67 -11.62
CA GLY A 213 36.46 3.29 -11.95
C GLY A 213 35.17 3.16 -12.76
N VAL A 214 34.77 4.19 -13.50
CA VAL A 214 33.54 4.20 -14.30
C VAL A 214 33.90 4.18 -15.79
N GLN A 215 33.19 3.39 -16.59
CA GLN A 215 33.38 3.34 -18.05
C GLN A 215 32.41 4.31 -18.75
N LEU A 216 32.86 4.92 -19.85
CA LEU A 216 32.03 5.85 -20.66
C LEU A 216 30.69 5.21 -21.08
N GLN A 217 30.73 3.97 -21.57
CA GLN A 217 29.53 3.21 -21.96
C GLN A 217 28.54 3.02 -20.80
N THR A 218 29.03 2.92 -19.56
CA THR A 218 28.16 2.82 -18.38
C THR A 218 27.40 4.12 -18.17
N ILE A 219 28.05 5.27 -18.37
CA ILE A 219 27.44 6.60 -18.27
C ILE A 219 26.42 6.82 -19.37
N GLU A 220 26.74 6.49 -20.62
CA GLU A 220 25.81 6.62 -21.75
C GLU A 220 24.51 5.82 -21.52
N VAL A 221 24.63 4.58 -21.01
CA VAL A 221 23.45 3.78 -20.68
C VAL A 221 22.69 4.35 -19.47
N LEU A 222 23.40 4.90 -18.47
CA LEU A 222 22.76 5.58 -17.34
C LEU A 222 22.00 6.83 -17.78
N ARG A 223 22.58 7.70 -18.62
CA ARG A 223 21.92 8.88 -19.19
C ARG A 223 20.63 8.49 -19.90
N ARG A 224 20.65 7.44 -20.73
CA ARG A 224 19.44 6.97 -21.41
C ARG A 224 18.37 6.49 -20.42
N LYS A 225 18.76 5.70 -19.40
CA LYS A 225 17.81 5.16 -18.41
C LYS A 225 17.23 6.24 -17.51
N LEU A 226 18.07 7.15 -17.01
CA LEU A 226 17.65 8.29 -16.20
C LEU A 226 16.81 9.27 -17.01
N GLY A 227 17.15 9.49 -18.28
CA GLY A 227 16.38 10.35 -19.18
C GLY A 227 14.95 9.86 -19.37
N LEU A 228 14.77 8.56 -19.55
CA LEU A 228 13.44 7.94 -19.60
C LEU A 228 12.71 7.99 -18.25
N LEU A 229 13.40 7.77 -17.13
CA LEU A 229 12.77 7.73 -15.81
C LEU A 229 12.36 9.11 -15.28
N LEU A 230 13.18 10.13 -15.56
CA LEU A 230 13.08 11.47 -14.99
C LEU A 230 12.67 12.52 -16.04
N SER A 231 12.30 12.09 -17.26
CA SER A 231 11.99 12.99 -18.37
C SER A 231 13.09 14.04 -18.63
N LEU A 232 14.36 13.59 -18.63
CA LEU A 232 15.52 14.45 -18.86
C LEU A 232 16.00 14.33 -20.30
N TYR A 233 16.29 15.47 -20.92
CA TYR A 233 16.84 15.54 -22.28
C TYR A 233 18.10 16.41 -22.29
N GLN A 234 19.16 15.93 -22.94
CA GLN A 234 20.38 16.72 -23.14
C GLN A 234 20.32 17.33 -24.53
N GLU A 235 20.33 18.66 -24.59
CA GLU A 235 20.34 19.44 -25.83
C GLU A 235 21.71 19.37 -26.52
N ASP A 236 21.75 19.73 -27.81
CA ASP A 236 22.99 19.72 -28.63
C ASP A 236 24.10 20.63 -28.07
N ASP A 237 23.73 21.66 -27.29
CA ASP A 237 24.66 22.57 -26.63
C ASP A 237 25.16 22.08 -25.26
N GLY A 238 24.75 20.87 -24.85
CA GLY A 238 25.11 20.25 -23.58
C GLY A 238 24.18 20.59 -22.41
N THR A 239 23.20 21.49 -22.61
CA THR A 239 22.22 21.87 -21.58
C THR A 239 21.30 20.69 -21.24
N LEU A 240 21.04 20.50 -19.95
CA LEU A 240 20.09 19.50 -19.47
C LEU A 240 18.70 20.13 -19.31
N THR A 241 17.77 19.74 -20.16
CA THR A 241 16.36 20.13 -20.07
C THR A 241 15.64 19.19 -19.10
N GLU A 242 15.01 19.78 -18.09
CA GLU A 242 14.21 19.10 -17.06
C GLU A 242 12.72 19.23 -17.40
N ASN A 243 12.08 18.13 -17.80
CA ASN A 243 10.66 18.11 -18.14
C ASN A 243 9.82 17.30 -17.15
N GLY A 244 8.50 17.36 -17.32
CA GLY A 244 7.55 16.59 -16.51
C GLY A 244 7.42 17.14 -15.10
N ILE A 245 7.62 16.27 -14.11
CA ILE A 245 7.39 16.60 -12.70
C ILE A 245 8.68 16.83 -11.90
N TYR A 246 9.85 16.74 -12.52
CA TYR A 246 11.14 16.81 -11.84
C TYR A 246 11.83 18.14 -12.10
N SER A 247 12.45 18.72 -11.07
CA SER A 247 13.33 19.87 -11.24
C SER A 247 14.50 19.86 -10.26
N SER A 248 15.67 20.38 -10.65
CA SER A 248 16.80 20.64 -9.77
C SER A 248 16.60 21.83 -8.82
N SER A 249 15.56 22.64 -9.04
CA SER A 249 15.29 23.84 -8.25
C SER A 249 13.83 23.90 -7.77
N GLY A 250 13.63 24.31 -6.51
CA GLY A 250 12.30 24.44 -5.92
C GLY A 250 11.65 23.08 -5.61
N TYR A 251 10.42 23.09 -5.08
CA TYR A 251 9.65 21.88 -4.75
C TYR A 251 10.29 20.93 -3.72
N GLU A 252 11.31 21.38 -2.98
CA GLU A 252 11.93 20.59 -1.89
C GLU A 252 10.91 20.28 -0.78
N GLN A 253 9.88 21.11 -0.66
CA GLN A 253 8.83 20.95 0.34
C GLN A 253 7.75 19.93 -0.05
N THR A 254 7.62 19.51 -1.32
CA THR A 254 6.51 18.64 -1.74
C THR A 254 6.50 17.32 -0.97
N THR A 255 7.63 16.61 -0.98
CA THR A 255 7.77 15.34 -0.25
C THR A 255 7.60 15.54 1.26
N HIS A 256 8.14 16.64 1.80
CA HIS A 256 8.00 16.95 3.23
C HIS A 256 6.54 17.23 3.62
N ALA A 257 5.81 17.98 2.80
CA ALA A 257 4.39 18.28 2.99
C ALA A 257 3.56 16.99 2.98
N ILE A 258 3.77 16.11 2.00
CA ILE A 258 3.08 14.81 1.93
C ILE A 258 3.33 13.99 3.21
N ILE A 259 4.60 13.85 3.63
CA ILE A 259 4.95 13.08 4.83
C ILE A 259 4.30 13.70 6.07
N LYS A 260 4.31 15.03 6.17
CA LYS A 260 3.68 15.76 7.29
C LYS A 260 2.18 15.52 7.31
N SER A 261 1.48 15.67 6.19
CA SER A 261 0.03 15.42 6.09
C SER A 261 -0.34 14.00 6.50
N LEU A 262 0.44 13.01 6.05
CA LEU A 262 0.27 11.62 6.49
C LEU A 262 0.48 11.47 8.00
N SER A 263 1.51 12.10 8.55
CA SER A 263 1.82 12.09 10.00
C SER A 263 0.81 12.86 10.85
N ASP A 264 0.03 13.73 10.22
CA ASP A 264 -1.10 14.47 10.81
C ASP A 264 -2.43 13.69 10.63
N GLY A 265 -2.40 12.47 10.11
CA GLY A 265 -3.57 11.59 9.99
C GLY A 265 -4.42 11.82 8.73
N LYS A 266 -3.92 12.61 7.77
CA LYS A 266 -4.66 12.91 6.54
C LYS A 266 -4.60 11.77 5.52
N THR A 267 -5.52 11.84 4.57
CA THR A 267 -5.55 11.02 3.37
C THR A 267 -4.90 11.79 2.23
N VAL A 268 -3.83 11.25 1.68
CA VAL A 268 -3.09 11.81 0.54
C VAL A 268 -3.26 10.90 -0.66
N ILE A 269 -3.83 11.43 -1.74
CA ILE A 269 -3.91 10.76 -3.04
C ILE A 269 -2.86 11.37 -3.96
N ILE A 270 -2.01 10.52 -4.52
CA ILE A 270 -1.07 10.85 -5.58
C ILE A 270 -1.66 10.31 -6.88
N ASP A 271 -2.11 11.20 -7.75
CA ASP A 271 -2.56 10.86 -9.10
C ASP A 271 -1.37 10.42 -9.95
N THR A 272 -1.28 9.12 -10.21
CA THR A 272 -0.23 8.52 -11.04
C THR A 272 -0.76 8.12 -12.42
N SER A 273 -1.99 8.52 -12.77
CA SER A 273 -2.68 8.05 -13.98
C SER A 273 -2.10 8.54 -15.31
N LEU A 274 -1.16 9.48 -15.28
CA LEU A 274 -0.40 9.95 -16.44
C LEU A 274 1.09 9.59 -16.37
N LEU A 275 1.48 8.76 -15.39
CA LEU A 275 2.84 8.32 -15.20
C LEU A 275 2.97 6.88 -15.70
N GLU A 276 4.10 6.57 -16.31
CA GLU A 276 4.31 5.25 -16.92
C GLU A 276 5.15 4.33 -16.03
N GLY A 277 4.63 3.13 -15.75
CA GLY A 277 5.38 1.95 -15.31
C GLY A 277 6.37 2.18 -14.16
N ALA A 278 7.64 2.45 -14.52
CA ALA A 278 8.74 2.64 -13.57
C ALA A 278 8.74 4.02 -12.89
N GLU A 279 8.21 5.05 -13.54
CA GLU A 279 8.11 6.40 -12.99
C GLU A 279 7.16 6.43 -11.77
N GLU A 280 6.00 5.75 -11.89
CA GLU A 280 5.06 5.54 -10.79
C GLU A 280 5.76 4.92 -9.57
N ILE A 281 6.48 3.80 -9.77
CA ILE A 281 7.21 3.09 -8.71
C ILE A 281 8.30 3.98 -8.10
N PHE A 282 8.95 4.80 -8.92
CA PHE A 282 10.01 5.71 -8.51
C PHE A 282 9.50 6.82 -7.58
N ILE A 283 8.45 7.53 -7.97
CA ILE A 283 7.83 8.55 -7.12
C ILE A 283 7.28 7.94 -5.83
N ALA A 284 6.64 6.78 -5.96
CA ALA A 284 6.12 6.07 -4.81
C ALA A 284 7.26 5.67 -3.85
N SER A 285 8.42 5.26 -4.39
CA SER A 285 9.61 4.97 -3.59
C SER A 285 10.16 6.18 -2.86
N ILE A 286 10.20 7.37 -3.49
CA ILE A 286 10.64 8.62 -2.84
C ILE A 286 9.78 8.91 -1.60
N ILE A 287 8.45 8.88 -1.76
CA ILE A 287 7.52 9.22 -0.69
C ILE A 287 7.57 8.17 0.43
N VAL A 288 7.47 6.88 0.07
CA VAL A 288 7.42 5.79 1.04
C VAL A 288 8.74 5.66 1.80
N GLU A 289 9.89 5.86 1.16
CA GLU A 289 11.18 5.87 1.86
C GLU A 289 11.30 7.07 2.81
N GLY A 290 10.77 8.23 2.43
CA GLY A 290 10.68 9.40 3.32
C GLY A 290 9.83 9.14 4.57
N VAL A 291 8.62 8.58 4.38
CA VAL A 291 7.74 8.16 5.49
C VAL A 291 8.46 7.15 6.40
N PHE A 292 9.08 6.12 5.80
CA PHE A 292 9.78 5.10 6.56
C PHE A 292 10.94 5.66 7.40
N LYS A 293 11.72 6.59 6.84
CA LYS A 293 12.82 7.26 7.56
C LYS A 293 12.29 8.09 8.74
N GLU A 294 11.23 8.86 8.55
CA GLU A 294 10.66 9.69 9.62
C GLU A 294 10.08 8.82 10.75
N TYR A 295 9.30 7.80 10.43
CA TYR A 295 8.72 6.91 11.43
C TYR A 295 9.78 6.05 12.14
N LYS A 296 10.85 5.65 11.43
CA LYS A 296 12.01 5.01 12.05
C LYS A 296 12.72 5.93 13.03
N LYS A 297 12.92 7.20 12.68
CA LYS A 297 13.48 8.22 13.58
C LYS A 297 12.61 8.41 14.82
N LEU A 298 11.29 8.54 14.65
CA LEU A 298 10.34 8.70 15.77
C LEU A 298 10.34 7.49 16.70
N LYS A 299 10.53 6.27 16.15
CA LYS A 299 10.70 5.06 16.96
C LYS A 299 11.92 5.12 17.87
N PHE A 300 13.07 5.52 17.34
CA PHE A 300 14.30 5.64 18.13
C PHE A 300 14.26 6.79 19.15
N GLN A 301 13.27 7.68 19.03
CA GLN A 301 13.01 8.76 19.99
C GLN A 301 11.89 8.40 20.98
N ASP A 302 11.37 7.17 20.95
CA ASP A 302 10.23 6.70 21.75
C ASP A 302 8.95 7.54 21.58
N LYS A 303 8.79 8.21 20.43
CA LYS A 303 7.64 9.08 20.09
C LYS A 303 6.71 8.48 19.05
N LEU A 304 6.98 7.25 18.63
CA LEU A 304 6.24 6.61 17.54
C LEU A 304 4.77 6.32 17.95
N GLN A 305 4.54 5.90 19.20
CA GLN A 305 3.20 5.50 19.67
C GLN A 305 2.17 6.66 19.64
N ASP A 306 2.65 7.91 19.70
CA ASP A 306 1.81 9.10 19.64
C ASP A 306 1.43 9.50 18.20
N ARG A 307 1.85 8.71 17.21
CA ARG A 307 1.67 9.01 15.79
C ARG A 307 0.59 8.15 15.14
N PRO A 308 -0.09 8.70 14.12
CA PRO A 308 -1.01 7.94 13.29
C PRO A 308 -0.31 6.74 12.66
N VAL A 309 -1.03 5.64 12.52
CA VAL A 309 -0.60 4.52 11.67
C VAL A 309 -0.63 4.98 10.21
N ILE A 310 0.40 4.68 9.43
CA ILE A 310 0.38 4.95 7.99
C ILE A 310 -0.03 3.69 7.24
N SER A 311 -1.03 3.82 6.39
CA SER A 311 -1.45 2.79 5.46
C SER A 311 -1.15 3.23 4.03
N ILE A 312 -0.40 2.41 3.30
CA ILE A 312 -0.06 2.65 1.90
C ILE A 312 -0.90 1.72 1.02
N VAL A 313 -1.75 2.30 0.18
CA VAL A 313 -2.58 1.56 -0.77
C VAL A 313 -1.78 1.30 -2.04
N ILE A 314 -1.72 0.03 -2.45
CA ILE A 314 -0.99 -0.40 -3.63
C ILE A 314 -1.93 -1.23 -4.50
N GLU A 315 -2.31 -0.66 -5.63
CA GLU A 315 -2.94 -1.38 -6.72
C GLU A 315 -1.93 -2.26 -7.45
N GLU A 316 -2.38 -3.43 -7.89
CA GLU A 316 -1.52 -4.44 -8.53
C GLU A 316 -0.23 -4.72 -7.74
N ALA A 317 -0.39 -4.99 -6.43
CA ALA A 317 0.71 -5.19 -5.49
C ALA A 317 1.87 -6.09 -5.98
N PRO A 318 1.65 -7.17 -6.76
CA PRO A 318 2.75 -7.96 -7.36
C PRO A 318 3.77 -7.15 -8.17
N ARG A 319 3.42 -5.96 -8.70
CA ARG A 319 4.36 -5.08 -9.42
C ARG A 319 5.51 -4.60 -8.54
N VAL A 320 5.32 -4.52 -7.23
CA VAL A 320 6.33 -4.01 -6.28
C VAL A 320 6.77 -5.04 -5.24
N ILE A 321 5.89 -5.97 -4.85
CA ILE A 321 6.18 -7.01 -3.85
C ILE A 321 6.09 -8.45 -4.40
N GLY A 322 6.05 -8.59 -5.72
CA GLY A 322 6.12 -9.90 -6.38
C GLY A 322 7.49 -10.55 -6.16
N LYS A 323 7.52 -11.89 -6.02
CA LYS A 323 8.75 -12.65 -5.74
C LYS A 323 9.88 -12.32 -6.72
N LYS A 324 9.61 -12.38 -8.03
CA LYS A 324 10.61 -12.08 -9.07
C LYS A 324 11.14 -10.64 -9.00
N VAL A 325 10.27 -9.69 -8.63
CA VAL A 325 10.67 -8.27 -8.51
C VAL A 325 11.66 -8.13 -7.36
N LEU A 326 11.35 -8.72 -6.21
CA LEU A 326 12.18 -8.64 -4.99
C LEU A 326 13.48 -9.44 -5.09
N GLU A 327 13.57 -10.44 -5.97
CA GLU A 327 14.82 -11.14 -6.30
C GLU A 327 15.79 -10.26 -7.10
N SER A 328 15.27 -9.35 -7.92
CA SER A 328 16.09 -8.47 -8.79
C SER A 328 16.31 -7.05 -8.25
N ILE A 329 15.34 -6.54 -7.49
CA ILE A 329 15.24 -5.12 -7.09
C ILE A 329 14.98 -5.04 -5.59
N ASP A 330 15.89 -4.42 -4.85
CA ASP A 330 15.69 -4.08 -3.43
C ASP A 330 14.91 -2.76 -3.29
N ASN A 331 13.59 -2.83 -3.46
CA ASN A 331 12.72 -1.66 -3.33
C ASN A 331 12.20 -1.48 -1.89
N VAL A 332 11.70 -0.26 -1.61
CA VAL A 332 11.19 0.08 -0.27
C VAL A 332 9.93 -0.70 0.11
N PHE A 333 9.08 -1.07 -0.85
CA PHE A 333 7.84 -1.82 -0.58
C PHE A 333 8.11 -3.21 0.00
N GLY A 334 9.13 -3.91 -0.50
CA GLY A 334 9.59 -5.17 0.08
C GLY A 334 10.07 -5.00 1.53
N LYS A 335 10.74 -3.89 1.85
CA LYS A 335 11.14 -3.55 3.23
C LYS A 335 9.93 -3.28 4.11
N ILE A 336 8.96 -2.48 3.63
CA ILE A 336 7.72 -2.23 4.37
C ILE A 336 6.94 -3.53 4.60
N ALA A 337 6.81 -4.39 3.61
CA ALA A 337 6.11 -5.66 3.73
C ALA A 337 6.73 -6.62 4.77
N ARG A 338 8.05 -6.51 5.02
CA ARG A 338 8.76 -7.34 6.02
C ARG A 338 8.88 -6.69 7.39
N GLU A 339 9.02 -5.36 7.45
CA GLU A 339 9.40 -4.65 8.68
C GLU A 339 8.45 -3.52 9.08
N GLY A 340 7.56 -3.08 8.19
CA GLY A 340 6.71 -1.90 8.35
C GLY A 340 5.89 -1.90 9.63
N ARG A 341 5.38 -3.08 10.04
CA ARG A 341 4.67 -3.29 11.32
C ARG A 341 5.42 -2.71 12.52
N LYS A 342 6.75 -2.87 12.55
CA LYS A 342 7.63 -2.39 13.64
C LYS A 342 7.64 -0.86 13.75
N PHE A 343 7.17 -0.17 12.71
CA PHE A 343 7.21 1.27 12.54
C PHE A 343 5.81 1.86 12.29
N GLN A 344 4.72 1.16 12.63
CA GLN A 344 3.34 1.62 12.38
C GLN A 344 3.05 1.97 10.90
N ILE A 345 3.73 1.30 9.95
CA ILE A 345 3.49 1.47 8.52
C ILE A 345 3.03 0.14 7.95
N GLY A 346 1.84 0.11 7.35
CA GLY A 346 1.32 -1.08 6.69
C GLY A 346 0.89 -0.83 5.26
N LEU A 347 0.53 -1.92 4.59
CA LEU A 347 0.15 -1.95 3.18
C LEU A 347 -1.30 -2.39 3.07
N ILE A 348 -2.08 -1.74 2.22
CA ILE A 348 -3.31 -2.33 1.66
C ILE A 348 -2.92 -2.80 0.26
N ALA A 349 -2.57 -4.09 0.17
CA ALA A 349 -2.13 -4.73 -1.05
C ALA A 349 -3.33 -5.29 -1.81
N ILE A 350 -3.62 -4.71 -2.98
CA ILE A 350 -4.76 -5.07 -3.82
C ILE A 350 -4.23 -5.84 -5.02
N THR A 351 -4.81 -7.00 -5.31
CA THR A 351 -4.37 -7.80 -6.47
C THR A 351 -5.38 -8.84 -6.89
N GLN A 352 -5.20 -9.36 -8.10
CA GLN A 352 -5.90 -10.55 -8.61
C GLN A 352 -5.02 -11.79 -8.57
N LEU A 353 -3.71 -11.60 -8.36
CA LEU A 353 -2.68 -12.63 -8.50
C LEU A 353 -1.86 -12.74 -7.19
N PRO A 354 -2.49 -13.06 -6.05
CA PRO A 354 -1.78 -13.25 -4.79
C PRO A 354 -0.68 -14.32 -4.89
N SER A 355 -0.77 -15.28 -5.82
CA SER A 355 0.25 -16.32 -6.04
C SER A 355 1.61 -15.78 -6.52
N ILE A 356 1.68 -14.55 -7.04
CA ILE A 356 2.92 -13.92 -7.51
C ILE A 356 3.69 -13.25 -6.36
N ILE A 357 3.00 -12.90 -5.27
CA ILE A 357 3.60 -12.28 -4.08
C ILE A 357 4.50 -13.31 -3.40
N ASP A 358 5.64 -12.84 -2.87
CA ASP A 358 6.52 -13.70 -2.07
C ASP A 358 5.77 -14.35 -0.90
N ARG A 359 6.01 -15.65 -0.66
CA ARG A 359 5.24 -16.44 0.32
C ARG A 359 5.39 -15.90 1.75
N GLU A 360 6.58 -15.43 2.12
CA GLU A 360 6.82 -14.88 3.46
C GLU A 360 6.07 -13.56 3.63
N ILE A 361 6.09 -12.71 2.60
CA ILE A 361 5.31 -11.46 2.59
C ILE A 361 3.81 -11.76 2.67
N LEU A 362 3.31 -12.69 1.86
CA LEU A 362 1.90 -13.05 1.84
C LEU A 362 1.42 -13.64 3.18
N ALA A 363 2.28 -14.43 3.84
CA ALA A 363 2.01 -14.94 5.19
C ALA A 363 1.99 -13.83 6.26
N ASN A 364 2.81 -12.79 6.10
CA ASN A 364 2.84 -11.63 7.00
C ASN A 364 1.68 -10.64 6.78
N MET A 365 0.85 -10.83 5.75
CA MET A 365 -0.40 -10.09 5.57
C MET A 365 -1.49 -10.72 6.43
N ASN A 366 -1.62 -10.22 7.65
CA ASN A 366 -2.45 -10.82 8.69
C ASN A 366 -3.94 -10.66 8.41
N THR A 367 -4.35 -9.51 7.88
CA THR A 367 -5.75 -9.27 7.52
C THR A 367 -5.96 -9.56 6.05
N LYS A 368 -6.91 -10.45 5.73
CA LYS A 368 -7.26 -10.81 4.35
C LYS A 368 -8.74 -10.54 4.12
N ILE A 369 -9.07 -9.61 3.22
CA ILE A 369 -10.47 -9.33 2.82
C ILE A 369 -10.68 -9.92 1.43
N ILE A 370 -11.18 -11.17 1.40
CA ILE A 370 -11.24 -11.99 0.19
C ILE A 370 -12.58 -11.78 -0.50
N LEU A 371 -12.57 -11.27 -1.74
CA LEU A 371 -13.77 -11.22 -2.59
C LEU A 371 -13.77 -12.40 -3.58
N GLY A 372 -14.68 -12.39 -4.55
CA GLY A 372 -14.83 -13.48 -5.52
C GLY A 372 -13.52 -13.83 -6.23
N ASN A 373 -13.07 -15.09 -6.07
CA ASN A 373 -11.87 -15.64 -6.71
C ASN A 373 -12.17 -16.98 -7.39
N GLU A 374 -12.12 -17.00 -8.72
CA GLU A 374 -12.49 -18.18 -9.53
C GLU A 374 -11.31 -19.13 -9.78
N MET A 375 -10.08 -18.62 -9.73
CA MET A 375 -8.88 -19.38 -10.05
C MET A 375 -8.41 -20.24 -8.86
N GLY A 376 -8.27 -21.55 -9.09
CA GLY A 376 -7.79 -22.50 -8.09
C GLY A 376 -6.39 -22.20 -7.51
N PRO A 377 -5.38 -21.86 -8.34
CA PRO A 377 -4.06 -21.47 -7.84
C PRO A 377 -4.10 -20.27 -6.89
N GLU A 378 -4.86 -19.22 -7.22
CA GLU A 378 -4.97 -18.02 -6.38
C GLU A 378 -5.66 -18.32 -5.05
N ARG A 379 -6.73 -19.12 -5.06
CA ARG A 379 -7.35 -19.59 -3.81
C ARG A 379 -6.36 -20.39 -2.94
N ARG A 380 -5.56 -21.26 -3.54
CA ARG A 380 -4.54 -22.03 -2.79
C ARG A 380 -3.48 -21.12 -2.18
N ALA A 381 -2.96 -20.14 -2.92
CA ALA A 381 -1.99 -19.18 -2.37
C ALA A 381 -2.53 -18.43 -1.14
N ILE A 382 -3.82 -18.04 -1.17
CA ILE A 382 -4.49 -17.40 -0.02
C ILE A 382 -4.62 -18.37 1.16
N ILE A 383 -5.02 -19.62 0.91
CA ILE A 383 -5.17 -20.66 1.94
C ILE A 383 -3.82 -20.99 2.58
N ASP A 384 -2.78 -21.23 1.76
CA ASP A 384 -1.45 -21.63 2.19
C ASP A 384 -0.67 -20.50 2.88
N SER A 385 -1.20 -19.27 2.86
CA SER A 385 -0.69 -18.09 3.55
C SER A 385 -1.54 -17.66 4.74
N ALA A 386 -2.65 -18.35 5.02
CA ALA A 386 -3.35 -18.19 6.28
C ALA A 386 -2.48 -18.76 7.41
N ALA A 387 -2.44 -18.09 8.56
CA ALA A 387 -1.75 -18.64 9.72
C ALA A 387 -2.40 -19.99 10.08
N HIS A 388 -1.62 -21.06 10.06
CA HIS A 388 -2.04 -22.34 10.62
C HIS A 388 -1.90 -22.23 12.14
N GLU A 389 -3.03 -22.02 12.83
CA GLU A 389 -3.14 -22.37 14.25
C GLU A 389 -3.64 -23.81 14.41
#